data_AF-A0A653MD49-F1
#
_entry.id   AF-A0A653MD49-F1
#
_cell.length_a   1.000
_cell.length_b   1.000
_cell.length_c   1.000
_cell.angle_alpha   90.00
_cell.angle_beta   90.00
_cell.angle_gamma   90.00
#
_symmetry.space_group_name_H-M   'P 1'
#
loop_
_entity.id
_entity.type
_entity.pdbx_description
1 polymer ?
#
loop_
_entity_poly.entity_id
_entity_poly.type
_entity_poly.pdbx_seq_one_letter_code
_entity_poly.pdbx_strand_id
1 'polypeptide(L)'
;MFSSRKKALLLLFPFLFLLIGGCVRINYDATVHYDQSVSLETTYAFRDHPVMKLLNLRLDWDTWKEQAEANGYETEDYSSPDDYEGMVLKKTFKNVDELQQIKEEWKTGPAGILVPPDIQFDIEQQEGIWFDSYTLQTNLDLRLDRVDLPGVELTGSPKKLAERYIRQADIRFNLTVPTGVFVEDGTGLDLRSMKHVEWQVYGGRQNNVKLVAHVPNVNAWIVTGIVLIAATVLTYFIWRKYRRNVGNPKETSIRSRLLGLLIVSLSLALIIVTFRQELTNERQSEAIRQASQTNEFIPTFAVHGLLGTDRTFLRFSQAMEQSGQATDGALCTVTVKGKTDCEIYDFSSTRPIVRIEFEDAEASLNNQTKWLNAAIETYKKTRNRSFDRMYIIGHSMGGVAAANYILNQETYIVDKFVTFDSPFGGTRLANFGLSASNFGINTGSPAIRDLSPNSDGLQAFQSKLETWPRSVQVLSFSGRGGEFNLIEPASSLLLEEYTNNIQTETVPYDHFSLHRKSDVLKETGKFLYEYTNEFNPIETN
;
A
#
# COMPACT_ATOMS: atom_id res chain seq x y z
N MET A 1 -50.82 2.91 27.15
CA MET A 1 -50.43 1.88 26.17
C MET A 1 -49.38 2.49 25.22
N PHE A 2 -48.11 2.49 25.61
CA PHE A 2 -47.03 3.10 24.82
C PHE A 2 -46.43 2.04 23.88
N SER A 3 -46.47 2.33 22.58
CA SER A 3 -46.13 1.41 21.49
C SER A 3 -44.70 0.86 21.57
N SER A 4 -44.62 -0.47 21.54
CA SER A 4 -43.41 -1.30 21.49
C SER A 4 -42.40 -0.89 20.39
N ARG A 5 -42.84 -0.20 19.33
CA ARG A 5 -41.97 0.22 18.20
C ARG A 5 -40.96 1.31 18.53
N LYS A 6 -41.19 2.16 19.55
CA LYS A 6 -40.23 3.23 19.90
C LYS A 6 -39.07 2.76 20.79
N LYS A 7 -39.21 1.60 21.44
CA LYS A 7 -38.14 1.00 22.26
C LYS A 7 -37.14 0.21 21.42
N ALA A 8 -37.55 -0.32 20.26
CA ALA A 8 -36.66 -1.02 19.34
C ALA A 8 -35.67 -0.07 18.63
N LEU A 9 -36.05 1.19 18.38
CA LEU A 9 -35.18 2.17 17.71
C LEU A 9 -34.07 2.71 18.64
N LEU A 10 -34.35 2.81 19.95
CA LEU A 10 -33.38 3.24 20.96
C LEU A 10 -32.37 2.14 21.34
N LEU A 11 -32.68 0.88 21.04
CA LEU A 11 -31.75 -0.26 21.21
C LEU A 11 -30.84 -0.50 19.99
N LEU A 12 -31.11 0.13 18.85
CA LEU A 12 -30.26 0.08 17.64
C LEU A 12 -29.12 1.10 17.68
N PHE A 13 -29.28 2.20 18.43
CA PHE A 13 -28.30 3.29 18.52
C PHE A 13 -26.96 2.89 19.16
N PRO A 14 -26.89 2.05 20.23
CA PRO A 14 -25.61 1.56 20.73
C PRO A 14 -25.01 0.45 19.85
N PHE A 15 -25.76 -0.11 18.91
CA PHE A 15 -25.24 -1.06 17.92
C PHE A 15 -24.51 -0.36 16.77
N LEU A 16 -24.82 0.92 16.51
CA LEU A 16 -24.17 1.73 15.49
C LEU A 16 -22.74 2.16 15.91
N PHE A 17 -22.49 2.26 17.22
CA PHE A 17 -21.17 2.54 17.80
C PHE A 17 -20.22 1.34 17.83
N LEU A 18 -20.69 0.14 17.47
CA LEU A 18 -19.88 -1.09 17.54
C LEU A 18 -19.01 -1.35 16.30
N LEU A 19 -18.99 -0.44 15.31
CA LEU A 19 -18.29 -0.63 14.02
C LEU A 19 -16.97 0.16 13.90
N ILE A 20 -16.48 0.74 14.99
CA ILE A 20 -15.43 1.78 14.97
C ILE A 20 -14.04 1.12 14.99
N GLY A 21 -13.52 0.52 13.92
CA GLY A 21 -12.09 0.16 13.80
C GLY A 21 -11.75 -1.32 13.59
N GLY A 22 -10.61 -1.59 12.94
CA GLY A 22 -10.14 -2.94 12.60
C GLY A 22 -9.88 -3.78 13.84
N CYS A 23 -10.53 -4.93 13.95
CA CYS A 23 -10.62 -5.65 15.23
C CYS A 23 -9.53 -6.70 15.45
N VAL A 24 -8.56 -6.77 14.53
CA VAL A 24 -7.48 -7.75 14.52
C VAL A 24 -6.18 -7.02 14.22
N ARG A 25 -5.20 -7.17 15.11
CA ARG A 25 -3.84 -6.66 14.95
C ARG A 25 -2.87 -7.80 15.17
N ILE A 26 -1.99 -8.01 14.19
CA ILE A 26 -1.03 -9.10 14.20
C ILE A 26 0.31 -8.54 13.77
N ASN A 27 1.32 -8.73 14.61
CA ASN A 27 2.65 -8.24 14.35
C ASN A 27 3.64 -9.38 14.49
N TYR A 28 4.42 -9.63 13.44
CA TYR A 28 5.53 -10.57 13.44
C TYR A 28 6.83 -9.78 13.43
N ASP A 29 7.62 -9.86 14.49
CA ASP A 29 8.92 -9.21 14.58
C ASP A 29 10.03 -10.26 14.61
N ALA A 30 10.73 -10.41 13.50
CA ALA A 30 11.81 -11.36 13.33
C ALA A 30 13.16 -10.63 13.39
N THR A 31 14.06 -11.08 14.26
CA THR A 31 15.44 -10.61 14.32
C THR A 31 16.39 -11.74 13.99
N VAL A 32 17.17 -11.57 12.92
CA VAL A 32 18.21 -12.52 12.51
C VAL A 32 19.55 -12.13 13.15
N HIS A 33 20.23 -13.10 13.75
CA HIS A 33 21.51 -12.91 14.43
C HIS A 33 22.69 -13.40 13.56
N TYR A 34 23.92 -13.01 13.92
CA TYR A 34 25.13 -13.42 13.17
C TYR A 34 25.41 -14.92 13.21
N ASP A 35 24.96 -15.61 14.25
CA ASP A 35 25.06 -17.07 14.38
C ASP A 35 23.96 -17.81 13.60
N GLN A 36 23.21 -17.06 12.77
CA GLN A 36 22.08 -17.51 11.97
C GLN A 36 20.81 -17.82 12.77
N SER A 37 20.84 -17.70 14.10
CA SER A 37 19.64 -17.84 14.92
C SER A 37 18.63 -16.74 14.62
N VAL A 38 17.34 -17.03 14.81
CA VAL A 38 16.24 -16.10 14.56
C VAL A 38 15.39 -15.98 15.81
N SER A 39 15.35 -14.79 16.39
CA SER A 39 14.38 -14.46 17.44
C SER A 39 13.10 -13.96 16.80
N LEU A 40 11.98 -14.62 17.09
CA LEU A 40 10.67 -14.24 16.60
C LEU A 40 9.78 -13.83 17.78
N GLU A 41 9.29 -12.60 17.74
CA GLU A 41 8.23 -12.11 18.61
C GLU A 41 6.95 -11.95 17.78
N THR A 42 5.86 -12.59 18.21
CA THR A 42 4.57 -12.52 17.52
C THR A 42 3.51 -11.99 18.47
N THR A 43 2.90 -10.86 18.11
CA THR A 43 1.77 -10.29 18.83
C THR A 43 0.47 -10.65 18.13
N TYR A 44 -0.43 -11.31 18.83
CA TYR A 44 -1.82 -11.52 18.42
C TYR A 44 -2.72 -10.68 19.31
N ALA A 45 -3.40 -9.69 18.75
CA ALA A 45 -4.23 -8.78 19.51
C ALA A 45 -5.58 -8.58 18.82
N PHE A 46 -6.66 -8.69 19.59
CA PHE A 46 -8.03 -8.57 19.09
C PHE A 46 -8.78 -7.59 19.94
N ARG A 47 -9.67 -6.84 19.30
CA ARG A 47 -10.62 -5.99 20.01
C ARG A 47 -11.98 -6.68 20.05
N ASP A 48 -12.64 -6.69 21.20
CA ASP A 48 -13.97 -7.30 21.31
C ASP A 48 -14.93 -6.64 20.30
N HIS A 49 -15.50 -7.45 19.42
CA HIS A 49 -16.35 -6.98 18.34
C HIS A 49 -17.57 -7.88 18.17
N PRO A 50 -18.79 -7.34 18.00
CA PRO A 50 -20.01 -8.15 17.90
C PRO A 50 -19.99 -9.13 16.74
N VAL A 51 -19.26 -8.82 15.65
CA VAL A 51 -19.11 -9.75 14.52
C VAL A 51 -18.35 -11.01 14.95
N MET A 52 -17.37 -10.93 15.85
CA MET A 52 -16.70 -12.14 16.36
C MET A 52 -17.68 -13.02 17.13
N LYS A 53 -18.52 -12.40 17.97
CA LYS A 53 -19.59 -13.11 18.70
C LYS A 53 -20.61 -13.73 17.75
N LEU A 54 -20.97 -13.02 16.68
CA LEU A 54 -21.90 -13.51 15.66
C LEU A 54 -21.31 -14.67 14.83
N LEU A 55 -20.01 -14.62 14.53
CA LEU A 55 -19.26 -15.68 13.87
C LEU A 55 -18.89 -16.83 14.84
N ASN A 56 -19.30 -16.75 16.10
CA ASN A 56 -18.95 -17.68 17.18
C ASN A 56 -17.43 -17.93 17.30
N LEU A 57 -16.62 -16.91 16.98
CA LEU A 57 -15.18 -16.91 17.17
C LEU A 57 -14.90 -16.65 18.65
N ARG A 58 -14.70 -17.72 19.42
CA ARG A 58 -14.25 -17.64 20.81
C ARG A 58 -12.73 -17.72 20.83
N LEU A 59 -12.09 -16.62 21.19
CA LEU A 59 -10.65 -16.61 21.43
C LEU A 59 -10.40 -17.24 22.80
N ASP A 60 -9.75 -18.38 22.82
CA ASP A 60 -9.36 -19.08 24.05
C ASP A 60 -7.87 -18.89 24.25
N TRP A 61 -7.53 -17.74 24.83
CA TRP A 61 -6.14 -17.33 25.05
C TRP A 61 -5.38 -18.31 25.93
N ASP A 62 -6.03 -18.90 26.93
CA ASP A 62 -5.40 -19.84 27.86
C ASP A 62 -5.00 -21.13 27.15
N THR A 63 -5.90 -21.73 26.37
CA THR A 63 -5.59 -22.92 25.58
C THR A 63 -4.45 -22.66 24.59
N TRP A 64 -4.41 -21.48 23.97
CA TRP A 64 -3.36 -21.13 23.00
C TRP A 64 -2.01 -20.87 23.67
N LYS A 65 -1.98 -20.29 24.86
CA LYS A 65 -0.75 -20.15 25.65
C LYS A 65 -0.21 -21.51 26.06
N GLU A 66 -1.06 -22.41 26.56
CA GLU A 66 -0.65 -23.78 26.91
C GLU A 66 -0.03 -24.52 25.71
N GLN A 67 -0.64 -24.40 24.52
CA GLN A 67 -0.09 -24.96 23.28
C GLN A 67 1.24 -24.31 22.89
N ALA A 68 1.37 -22.98 23.01
CA ALA A 68 2.58 -22.25 22.69
C ALA A 68 3.74 -22.63 23.64
N GLU A 69 3.48 -22.70 24.94
CA GLU A 69 4.45 -23.14 25.95
C GLU A 69 4.91 -24.58 25.72
N ALA A 70 3.98 -25.49 25.35
CA ALA A 70 4.31 -26.86 24.98
C ALA A 70 5.23 -26.94 23.74
N ASN A 71 5.11 -25.97 22.82
CA ASN A 71 5.97 -25.83 21.64
C ASN A 71 7.23 -24.98 21.91
N GLY A 72 7.49 -24.59 23.16
CA GLY A 72 8.70 -23.87 23.58
C GLY A 72 8.68 -22.36 23.32
N TYR A 73 7.51 -21.74 23.21
CA TYR A 73 7.37 -20.29 23.19
C TYR A 73 7.21 -19.75 24.61
N GLU A 74 7.83 -18.61 24.89
CA GLU A 74 7.48 -17.77 26.04
C GLU A 74 6.23 -16.97 25.70
N THR A 75 5.30 -16.83 26.66
CA THR A 75 4.03 -16.15 26.44
C THR A 75 3.83 -14.99 27.42
N GLU A 76 3.27 -13.88 26.94
CA GLU A 76 2.93 -12.71 27.73
C GLU A 76 1.53 -12.21 27.36
N ASP A 77 0.80 -11.64 28.32
CA ASP A 77 -0.47 -10.95 28.05
C ASP A 77 -0.22 -9.63 27.32
N TYR A 78 -1.03 -9.35 26.30
CA TYR A 78 -1.03 -8.08 25.59
C TYR A 78 -2.31 -7.30 25.89
N SER A 79 -2.14 -6.02 26.26
CA SER A 79 -3.24 -5.07 26.37
C SER A 79 -2.78 -3.72 25.83
N SER A 80 -3.62 -3.07 25.02
CA SER A 80 -3.34 -1.73 24.48
C SER A 80 -4.35 -0.69 24.98
N PRO A 81 -3.98 0.61 24.96
CA PRO A 81 -4.91 1.70 25.29
C PRO A 81 -6.15 1.77 24.39
N ASP A 82 -6.11 1.15 23.21
CA ASP A 82 -7.21 1.10 22.22
C ASP A 82 -8.11 -0.13 22.41
N ASP A 83 -8.16 -0.68 23.62
CA ASP A 83 -8.95 -1.86 24.04
C ASP A 83 -8.62 -3.16 23.27
N TYR A 84 -7.41 -3.29 22.72
CA TYR A 84 -6.98 -4.60 22.21
C TYR A 84 -6.48 -5.46 23.35
N GLU A 85 -6.91 -6.71 23.35
CA GLU A 85 -6.43 -7.75 24.26
C GLU A 85 -5.87 -8.91 23.44
N GLY A 86 -4.83 -9.56 23.96
CA GLY A 86 -4.34 -10.80 23.39
C GLY A 86 -3.05 -11.28 24.01
N MET A 87 -2.14 -11.79 23.19
CA MET A 87 -0.90 -12.40 23.67
C MET A 87 0.29 -12.06 22.80
N VAL A 88 1.47 -12.02 23.42
CA VAL A 88 2.77 -11.98 22.77
C VAL A 88 3.43 -13.35 22.93
N LEU A 89 3.97 -13.88 21.85
CA LEU A 89 4.71 -15.13 21.80
C LEU A 89 6.16 -14.85 21.41
N LYS A 90 7.12 -15.39 22.16
CA LYS A 90 8.56 -15.20 21.89
C LYS A 90 9.25 -16.56 21.78
N LYS A 91 10.03 -16.77 20.71
CA LYS A 91 10.86 -17.97 20.55
C LYS A 91 12.10 -17.64 19.75
N THR A 92 13.21 -18.31 20.09
CA THR A 92 14.44 -18.24 19.31
C THR A 92 14.71 -19.58 18.63
N PHE A 93 14.79 -19.55 17.30
CA PHE A 93 15.12 -20.66 16.43
C PHE A 93 16.63 -20.69 16.18
N LYS A 94 17.22 -21.87 16.03
CA LYS A 94 18.67 -21.99 15.84
C LYS A 94 19.13 -21.52 14.47
N ASN A 95 18.26 -21.61 13.47
CA ASN A 95 18.53 -21.16 12.11
C ASN A 95 17.21 -20.90 11.35
N VAL A 96 17.33 -20.32 10.16
CA VAL A 96 16.20 -20.00 9.27
C VAL A 96 15.44 -21.26 8.82
N ASP A 97 16.12 -22.40 8.66
CA ASP A 97 15.46 -23.65 8.25
C ASP A 97 14.49 -24.18 9.33
N GLU A 98 14.80 -23.95 10.61
CA GLU A 98 13.88 -24.29 11.71
C GLU A 98 12.58 -23.46 11.69
N LEU A 99 12.54 -22.30 11.02
CA LEU A 99 11.29 -21.54 10.85
C LEU A 99 10.25 -22.32 10.04
N GLN A 100 10.66 -23.28 9.20
CA GLN A 100 9.72 -24.15 8.50
C GLN A 100 8.92 -25.04 9.46
N GLN A 101 9.43 -25.28 10.67
CA GLN A 101 8.74 -26.07 11.70
C GLN A 101 7.53 -25.33 12.29
N ILE A 102 7.47 -23.99 12.19
CA ILE A 102 6.33 -23.19 12.63
C ILE A 102 5.03 -23.68 11.97
N LYS A 103 5.11 -24.08 10.70
CA LYS A 103 3.98 -24.66 9.96
C LYS A 103 3.43 -25.92 10.63
N GLU A 104 4.31 -26.76 11.16
CA GLU A 104 3.92 -28.01 11.83
C GLU A 104 3.49 -27.78 13.29
N GLU A 105 4.07 -26.78 13.97
CA GLU A 105 3.75 -26.37 15.35
C GLU A 105 2.34 -25.76 15.49
N TRP A 106 1.84 -25.09 14.44
CA TRP A 106 0.60 -24.31 14.44
C TRP A 106 -0.51 -24.85 13.52
N LYS A 107 -0.65 -26.17 13.42
CA LYS A 107 -1.75 -26.82 12.66
C LYS A 107 -3.16 -26.45 13.14
N THR A 108 -3.30 -26.02 14.39
CA THR A 108 -4.56 -25.61 15.01
C THR A 108 -4.30 -24.39 15.90
N GLY A 109 -5.10 -23.33 15.78
CA GLY A 109 -4.94 -22.06 16.51
C GLY A 109 -5.01 -20.82 15.61
N PRO A 110 -4.90 -19.60 16.16
CA PRO A 110 -5.01 -18.34 15.41
C PRO A 110 -3.81 -18.12 14.47
N ALA A 111 -2.66 -18.72 14.78
CA ALA A 111 -1.45 -18.65 13.96
C ALA A 111 -1.56 -19.50 12.69
N GLY A 112 -2.30 -20.62 12.73
CA GLY A 112 -2.56 -21.47 11.56
C GLY A 112 -3.44 -20.81 10.50
N ILE A 113 -4.11 -19.70 10.84
CA ILE A 113 -5.00 -18.92 9.97
C ILE A 113 -4.19 -18.05 8.98
N LEU A 114 -2.93 -17.73 9.29
CA LEU A 114 -2.21 -16.61 8.65
C LEU A 114 -0.88 -16.98 8.01
N VAL A 115 -0.42 -18.21 8.21
CA VAL A 115 0.69 -18.79 7.45
C VAL A 115 0.10 -19.92 6.59
N PRO A 116 -0.42 -19.60 5.38
CA PRO A 116 -0.94 -20.60 4.47
C PRO A 116 0.01 -21.81 4.33
N PRO A 117 -0.52 -23.04 4.37
CA PRO A 117 0.30 -24.25 4.36
C PRO A 117 1.09 -24.43 3.05
N ASP A 118 0.81 -23.67 2.00
CA ASP A 118 1.44 -23.72 0.69
C ASP A 118 2.41 -22.56 0.41
N ILE A 119 2.77 -21.74 1.41
CA ILE A 119 3.80 -20.69 1.23
C ILE A 119 5.11 -21.33 0.80
N GLN A 120 5.56 -20.94 -0.39
CA GLN A 120 6.89 -21.26 -0.92
C GLN A 120 7.77 -20.01 -0.79
N PHE A 121 8.99 -20.22 -0.33
CA PHE A 121 10.02 -19.21 -0.26
C PHE A 121 10.98 -19.44 -1.43
N ASP A 122 10.76 -18.72 -2.53
CA ASP A 122 11.70 -18.73 -3.65
C ASP A 122 12.84 -17.78 -3.34
N ILE A 123 14.00 -18.36 -3.01
CA ILE A 123 15.24 -17.62 -2.72
C ILE A 123 16.15 -17.76 -3.93
N GLU A 124 16.34 -16.64 -4.64
CA GLU A 124 17.34 -16.53 -5.70
C GLU A 124 18.61 -15.87 -5.14
N GLN A 125 19.78 -16.45 -5.41
CA GLN A 125 21.07 -15.86 -5.07
C GLN A 125 21.74 -15.31 -6.33
N GLN A 126 22.24 -14.07 -6.25
CA GLN A 126 23.11 -13.47 -7.25
C GLN A 126 24.47 -13.17 -6.62
N GLU A 127 25.52 -13.74 -7.20
CA GLU A 127 26.90 -13.51 -6.76
C GLU A 127 27.36 -12.14 -7.27
N GLY A 128 27.64 -11.23 -6.34
CA GLY A 128 28.32 -9.98 -6.62
C GLY A 128 29.80 -10.05 -6.26
N ILE A 129 30.54 -9.00 -6.61
CA ILE A 129 31.94 -8.87 -6.25
C ILE A 129 32.05 -8.56 -4.76
N TRP A 130 31.24 -7.66 -4.22
CA TRP A 130 31.35 -7.21 -2.81
C TRP A 130 30.24 -7.70 -1.90
N PHE A 131 29.07 -7.95 -2.48
CA PHE A 131 27.91 -8.50 -1.77
C PHE A 131 27.31 -9.60 -2.61
N ASP A 132 26.87 -10.65 -1.93
CA ASP A 132 25.94 -11.60 -2.52
C ASP A 132 24.53 -11.10 -2.21
N SER A 133 23.69 -11.07 -3.23
CA SER A 133 22.31 -10.60 -3.13
C SER A 133 21.36 -11.79 -3.08
N TYR A 134 20.58 -11.88 -2.00
CA TYR A 134 19.58 -12.92 -1.80
C TYR A 134 18.20 -12.30 -1.95
N THR A 135 17.50 -12.67 -3.02
CA THR A 135 16.15 -12.20 -3.29
C THR A 135 15.16 -13.27 -2.89
N LEU A 136 14.39 -13.00 -1.85
CA LEU A 136 13.23 -13.78 -1.47
C LEU A 136 11.99 -13.15 -2.12
N GLN A 137 11.26 -13.94 -2.90
CA GLN A 137 9.93 -13.58 -3.40
C GLN A 137 8.92 -14.60 -2.90
N THR A 138 7.81 -14.11 -2.35
CA THR A 138 6.72 -14.97 -1.92
C THR A 138 5.36 -14.31 -2.14
N ASN A 139 4.34 -15.13 -2.41
CA ASN A 139 2.96 -14.69 -2.53
C ASN A 139 2.18 -15.23 -1.32
N LEU A 140 1.78 -14.33 -0.44
CA LEU A 140 0.93 -14.63 0.72
C LEU A 140 -0.54 -14.48 0.33
N ASP A 141 -1.18 -15.59 -0.04
CA ASP A 141 -2.61 -15.64 -0.38
C ASP A 141 -3.47 -15.71 0.89
N LEU A 142 -3.85 -14.54 1.42
CA LEU A 142 -4.67 -14.41 2.64
C LEU A 142 -6.17 -14.39 2.35
N ARG A 143 -6.62 -14.96 1.22
CA ARG A 143 -8.06 -15.11 0.92
C ARG A 143 -8.65 -16.21 1.79
N LEU A 144 -9.85 -15.96 2.33
CA LEU A 144 -10.56 -16.91 3.21
C LEU A 144 -10.75 -18.30 2.60
N ASP A 145 -10.86 -18.41 1.28
CA ASP A 145 -10.99 -19.70 0.58
C ASP A 145 -9.75 -20.59 0.65
N ARG A 146 -8.61 -20.02 1.06
CA ARG A 146 -7.34 -20.74 1.27
C ARG A 146 -7.08 -21.04 2.73
N VAL A 147 -7.81 -20.39 3.64
CA VAL A 147 -7.58 -20.48 5.08
C VAL A 147 -8.54 -21.51 5.65
N ASP A 148 -8.02 -22.67 6.04
CA ASP A 148 -8.81 -23.70 6.69
C ASP A 148 -9.09 -23.29 8.14
N LEU A 149 -10.37 -23.08 8.46
CA LEU A 149 -10.84 -22.76 9.81
C LEU A 149 -11.53 -24.01 10.38
N PRO A 150 -10.85 -24.80 11.24
CA PRO A 150 -11.42 -26.04 11.77
C PRO A 150 -12.75 -25.78 12.47
N GLY A 151 -13.82 -26.41 11.98
CA GLY A 151 -15.17 -26.32 12.58
C GLY A 151 -16.03 -25.14 12.13
N VAL A 152 -15.62 -24.37 11.11
CA VAL A 152 -16.41 -23.23 10.59
C VAL A 152 -16.68 -23.37 9.09
N GLU A 153 -17.87 -23.84 8.70
CA GLU A 153 -18.32 -23.80 7.30
C GLU A 153 -18.90 -22.40 6.95
N LEU A 154 -18.05 -21.52 6.43
CA LEU A 154 -18.48 -20.20 5.97
C LEU A 154 -19.07 -20.28 4.56
N THR A 155 -20.40 -20.29 4.44
CA THR A 155 -21.09 -20.16 3.15
C THR A 155 -22.05 -18.97 3.15
N GLY A 156 -22.29 -18.37 1.97
CA GLY A 156 -23.28 -17.28 1.83
C GLY A 156 -22.93 -15.99 2.57
N SER A 157 -23.88 -15.45 3.35
CA SER A 157 -23.73 -14.15 4.03
C SER A 157 -22.70 -14.15 5.18
N PRO A 158 -22.58 -15.21 6.00
CA PRO A 158 -21.49 -15.35 6.98
C PRO A 158 -20.09 -15.25 6.37
N LYS A 159 -19.86 -15.87 5.19
CA LYS A 159 -18.58 -15.77 4.47
C LYS A 159 -18.26 -14.32 4.09
N LYS A 160 -19.22 -13.61 3.49
CA LYS A 160 -19.05 -12.21 3.09
C LYS A 160 -18.73 -11.29 4.26
N LEU A 161 -19.37 -11.54 5.40
CA LEU A 161 -19.09 -10.81 6.64
C LEU A 161 -17.68 -11.10 7.15
N ALA A 162 -17.25 -12.36 7.13
CA ALA A 162 -15.89 -12.74 7.51
C ALA A 162 -14.83 -12.15 6.56
N GLU A 163 -15.08 -12.13 5.24
CA GLU A 163 -14.19 -11.50 4.25
C GLU A 163 -14.02 -10.00 4.51
N ARG A 164 -15.12 -9.30 4.79
CA ARG A 164 -15.08 -7.88 5.16
C ARG A 164 -14.29 -7.67 6.45
N TYR A 165 -14.46 -8.55 7.42
CA TYR A 165 -13.78 -8.48 8.70
C TYR A 165 -12.26 -8.70 8.57
N ILE A 166 -11.84 -9.68 7.78
CA ILE A 166 -10.42 -10.00 7.55
C ILE A 166 -9.71 -8.93 6.70
N ARG A 167 -10.42 -8.25 5.78
CA ARG A 167 -9.87 -7.09 5.04
C ARG A 167 -9.50 -5.90 5.94
N GLN A 168 -10.00 -5.87 7.17
CA GLN A 168 -9.71 -4.83 8.16
C GLN A 168 -8.59 -5.21 9.13
N ALA A 169 -8.05 -6.43 9.02
CA ALA A 169 -6.94 -6.87 9.86
C ALA A 169 -5.68 -6.05 9.55
N ASP A 170 -5.03 -5.54 10.59
CA ASP A 170 -3.71 -4.92 10.50
C ASP A 170 -2.67 -6.01 10.75
N ILE A 171 -2.03 -6.50 9.70
CA ILE A 171 -1.03 -7.57 9.79
C ILE A 171 0.30 -7.00 9.30
N ARG A 172 1.32 -7.07 10.16
CA ARG A 172 2.65 -6.51 9.91
C ARG A 172 3.72 -7.57 10.09
N PHE A 173 4.72 -7.52 9.23
CA PHE A 173 5.93 -8.31 9.31
C PHE A 173 7.12 -7.36 9.38
N ASN A 174 7.85 -7.40 10.48
CA ASN A 174 9.09 -6.68 10.69
C ASN A 174 10.24 -7.68 10.61
N LEU A 175 11.27 -7.33 9.86
CA LEU A 175 12.52 -8.07 9.82
C LEU A 175 13.68 -7.14 10.18
N THR A 176 14.40 -7.52 11.22
CA THR A 176 15.65 -6.90 11.63
C THR A 176 16.84 -7.80 11.31
N VAL A 177 17.85 -7.27 10.63
CA VAL A 177 19.05 -8.02 10.21
C VAL A 177 20.31 -7.55 10.94
N PRO A 178 21.35 -8.41 11.03
CA PRO A 178 22.56 -8.06 11.75
C PRO A 178 23.37 -6.99 11.01
N THR A 179 24.27 -6.32 11.73
CA THR A 179 24.99 -5.16 11.19
C THR A 179 25.88 -5.55 9.99
N GLY A 180 25.82 -4.78 8.91
CA GLY A 180 26.60 -5.06 7.70
C GLY A 180 25.87 -5.92 6.66
N VAL A 181 24.72 -6.52 7.02
CA VAL A 181 23.72 -6.98 6.05
C VAL A 181 22.80 -5.80 5.77
N PHE A 182 22.48 -5.59 4.49
CA PHE A 182 21.53 -4.56 4.07
C PHE A 182 20.29 -5.25 3.52
N VAL A 183 19.12 -4.74 3.87
CA VAL A 183 17.84 -5.31 3.41
C VAL A 183 16.96 -4.24 2.77
N GLU A 184 16.22 -4.64 1.76
CA GLU A 184 15.21 -3.82 1.08
C GLU A 184 13.96 -4.65 0.77
N ASP A 185 12.80 -3.99 0.75
CA ASP A 185 11.49 -4.54 0.40
C ASP A 185 11.22 -4.55 -1.12
N GLY A 186 12.26 -4.32 -1.93
CA GLY A 186 12.16 -4.19 -3.38
C GLY A 186 11.82 -2.80 -3.92
N THR A 187 11.79 -1.75 -3.08
CA THR A 187 11.46 -0.37 -3.51
C THR A 187 12.63 0.57 -3.78
N GLY A 188 13.82 0.28 -3.23
CA GLY A 188 14.98 1.17 -3.31
C GLY A 188 15.66 1.45 -1.97
N LEU A 189 16.70 2.31 -1.98
CA LEU A 189 17.60 2.52 -0.83
C LEU A 189 16.93 3.58 0.05
N ASP A 190 16.24 3.16 1.10
CA ASP A 190 16.06 4.02 2.26
C ASP A 190 17.29 3.86 3.16
N LEU A 191 18.00 4.97 3.40
CA LEU A 191 19.17 5.02 4.28
C LEU A 191 18.80 4.67 5.74
N ARG A 192 17.50 4.69 6.10
CA ARG A 192 16.98 4.31 7.42
C ARG A 192 16.62 2.82 7.52
N SER A 193 16.18 2.19 6.43
CA SER A 193 15.74 0.77 6.38
C SER A 193 16.88 -0.25 6.26
N MET A 194 18.13 0.21 6.19
CA MET A 194 19.32 -0.65 6.01
C MET A 194 19.42 -1.84 6.97
N LYS A 195 18.74 -1.81 8.13
CA LYS A 195 18.69 -2.92 9.08
C LYS A 195 17.29 -3.46 9.36
N HIS A 196 16.25 -2.77 8.90
CA HIS A 196 14.86 -3.03 9.27
C HIS A 196 13.96 -2.87 8.05
N VAL A 197 13.18 -3.89 7.75
CA VAL A 197 12.13 -3.85 6.74
C VAL A 197 10.79 -4.18 7.40
N GLU A 198 9.76 -3.40 7.08
CA GLU A 198 8.37 -3.65 7.50
C GLU A 198 7.52 -3.92 6.25
N TRP A 199 6.76 -5.02 6.27
CA TRP A 199 5.72 -5.30 5.29
C TRP A 199 4.36 -5.30 5.99
N GLN A 200 3.45 -4.46 5.51
CA GLN A 200 2.05 -4.56 5.86
C GLN A 200 1.34 -5.46 4.85
N VAL A 201 0.72 -6.54 5.33
CA VAL A 201 -0.07 -7.46 4.50
C VAL A 201 -1.55 -7.31 4.83
N TYR A 202 -2.37 -7.68 3.86
CA TYR A 202 -3.80 -7.43 3.94
C TYR A 202 -4.58 -8.72 3.79
N GLY A 203 -5.46 -8.96 4.74
CA GLY A 203 -6.38 -10.08 4.69
C GLY A 203 -7.33 -9.98 3.50
N GLY A 204 -7.77 -11.13 2.97
CA GLY A 204 -8.74 -11.19 1.89
C GLY A 204 -8.14 -10.99 0.49
N ARG A 205 -6.82 -10.92 0.34
CA ARG A 205 -6.13 -10.84 -0.96
C ARG A 205 -4.80 -11.58 -0.97
N GLN A 206 -4.23 -11.69 -2.17
CA GLN A 206 -2.84 -12.07 -2.37
C GLN A 206 -1.92 -10.87 -2.08
N ASN A 207 -0.87 -11.10 -1.30
CA ASN A 207 0.14 -10.10 -0.97
C ASN A 207 1.48 -10.60 -1.52
N ASN A 208 2.04 -9.89 -2.48
CA ASN A 208 3.38 -10.20 -2.97
C ASN A 208 4.39 -9.54 -2.03
N VAL A 209 5.15 -10.36 -1.32
CA VAL A 209 6.21 -9.91 -0.44
C VAL A 209 7.54 -10.17 -1.14
N LYS A 210 8.38 -9.14 -1.16
CA LYS A 210 9.74 -9.23 -1.64
C LYS A 210 10.69 -8.74 -0.57
N LEU A 211 11.78 -9.49 -0.39
CA LEU A 211 12.92 -9.10 0.42
C LEU A 211 14.17 -9.31 -0.43
N VAL A 212 15.02 -8.30 -0.52
CA VAL A 212 16.39 -8.47 -1.04
C VAL A 212 17.36 -8.19 0.10
N ALA A 213 18.23 -9.15 0.38
CA ALA A 213 19.27 -9.05 1.39
C ALA A 213 20.66 -9.05 0.72
N HIS A 214 21.42 -7.99 0.93
CA HIS A 214 22.82 -7.87 0.49
C HIS A 214 23.74 -8.29 1.63
N VAL A 215 24.42 -9.41 1.44
CA VAL A 215 25.32 -10.01 2.43
C VAL A 215 26.77 -9.79 1.99
N PRO A 216 27.66 -9.23 2.82
CA PRO A 216 29.04 -8.98 2.43
C PRO A 216 29.79 -10.25 2.03
N ASN A 217 30.40 -10.23 0.84
CA ASN A 217 31.30 -11.29 0.40
C ASN A 217 32.65 -11.16 1.14
N VAL A 218 32.78 -11.88 2.26
CA VAL A 218 33.94 -11.78 3.17
C VAL A 218 35.26 -12.01 2.43
N ASN A 219 35.30 -12.94 1.48
CA ASN A 219 36.51 -13.24 0.72
C ASN A 219 36.93 -12.06 -0.15
N ALA A 220 35.99 -11.42 -0.84
CA ALA A 220 36.27 -10.27 -1.68
C ALA A 220 36.73 -9.05 -0.87
N TRP A 221 36.15 -8.83 0.32
CA TRP A 221 36.59 -7.78 1.24
C TRP A 221 38.01 -8.03 1.77
N ILE A 222 38.35 -9.28 2.10
CA ILE A 222 39.72 -9.67 2.50
C ILE A 222 40.70 -9.44 1.35
N VAL A 223 40.39 -9.93 0.14
CA VAL A 223 41.25 -9.77 -1.04
C VAL A 223 41.49 -8.30 -1.33
N THR A 224 40.45 -7.48 -1.24
CA THR A 224 40.57 -6.03 -1.39
C THR A 224 41.45 -5.40 -0.34
N GLY A 225 41.29 -5.78 0.93
CA GLY A 225 42.17 -5.31 2.00
C GLY A 225 43.62 -5.60 1.66
N ILE A 226 43.92 -6.82 1.18
CA ILE A 226 45.26 -7.23 0.76
C ILE A 226 45.76 -6.39 -0.42
N VAL A 227 44.92 -6.17 -1.45
CA VAL A 227 45.27 -5.36 -2.63
C VAL A 227 45.55 -3.90 -2.24
N LEU A 228 44.74 -3.32 -1.35
CA LEU A 228 44.94 -1.97 -0.85
C LEU A 228 46.24 -1.85 -0.05
N ILE A 229 46.55 -2.84 0.80
CA ILE A 229 47.83 -2.88 1.54
C ILE A 229 48.99 -3.00 0.56
N ALA A 230 48.93 -3.91 -0.42
CA ALA A 230 49.97 -4.09 -1.44
C ALA A 230 50.17 -2.81 -2.28
N ALA A 231 49.10 -2.14 -2.69
CA ALA A 231 49.15 -0.87 -3.41
C ALA A 231 49.77 0.25 -2.56
N THR A 232 49.46 0.29 -1.26
CA THR A 232 50.04 1.24 -0.31
C THR A 232 51.54 0.99 -0.11
N VAL A 233 51.94 -0.28 0.00
CA VAL A 233 53.36 -0.66 0.08
C VAL A 233 54.09 -0.30 -1.21
N LEU A 234 53.50 -0.59 -2.37
CA LEU A 234 54.08 -0.27 -3.68
C LEU A 234 54.24 1.24 -3.87
N THR A 235 53.22 2.03 -3.55
CA THR A 235 53.30 3.51 -3.58
C THR A 235 54.34 4.04 -2.60
N TYR A 236 54.46 3.44 -1.41
CA TYR A 236 55.55 3.78 -0.47
C TYR A 236 56.94 3.48 -1.06
N PHE A 237 57.12 2.33 -1.72
CA PHE A 237 58.40 1.98 -2.36
C PHE A 237 58.72 2.87 -3.57
N ILE A 238 57.72 3.19 -4.41
CA ILE A 238 57.87 4.13 -5.53
C ILE A 238 58.24 5.51 -4.98
N TRP A 239 57.56 5.98 -3.95
CA TRP A 239 57.87 7.23 -3.26
C TRP A 239 59.30 7.23 -2.70
N ARG A 240 59.71 6.14 -2.02
CA ARG A 240 61.06 5.98 -1.47
C ARG A 240 62.13 5.97 -2.57
N LYS A 241 61.88 5.33 -3.71
CA LYS A 241 62.80 5.28 -4.87
C LYS A 241 62.92 6.64 -5.54
N TYR A 242 61.80 7.35 -5.73
CA TYR A 242 61.78 8.70 -6.29
C TYR A 242 62.54 9.69 -5.40
N ARG A 243 62.39 9.58 -4.07
CA ARG A 243 63.12 10.38 -3.07
C ARG A 243 64.64 10.16 -3.08
N ARG A 244 65.11 8.99 -3.53
CA ARG A 244 66.55 8.69 -3.68
C ARG A 244 67.14 9.24 -4.99
N ASN A 245 66.35 9.40 -6.04
CA ASN A 245 66.82 9.82 -7.36
C ASN A 245 66.78 11.34 -7.60
N VAL A 246 66.15 12.12 -6.71
CA VAL A 246 66.11 13.59 -6.80
C VAL A 246 67.08 14.19 -5.78
N GLY A 247 68.24 14.61 -6.25
CA GLY A 247 69.28 15.23 -5.43
C GLY A 247 68.94 16.65 -5.00
N ASN A 248 68.16 16.81 -3.93
CA ASN A 248 68.31 17.83 -2.87
C ASN A 248 67.19 17.64 -1.82
N PRO A 249 67.47 17.25 -0.56
CA PRO A 249 66.44 16.90 0.42
C PRO A 249 65.47 18.05 0.78
N LYS A 250 65.85 19.31 0.54
CA LYS A 250 65.02 20.50 0.83
C LYS A 250 64.04 20.89 -0.29
N GLU A 251 64.21 20.38 -1.51
CA GLU A 251 63.34 20.65 -2.67
C GLU A 251 62.48 19.44 -3.09
N THR A 252 62.46 18.36 -2.29
CA THR A 252 61.50 17.25 -2.48
C THR A 252 60.09 17.75 -2.15
N SER A 253 59.55 18.34 -3.20
CA SER A 253 58.42 19.25 -3.27
C SER A 253 57.18 18.64 -2.66
N ILE A 254 56.43 19.50 -1.95
CA ILE A 254 55.02 19.34 -1.57
C ILE A 254 54.22 18.62 -2.67
N ARG A 255 54.55 18.83 -3.95
CA ARG A 255 53.99 18.14 -5.14
C ARG A 255 54.03 16.60 -5.07
N SER A 256 55.09 16.00 -4.53
CA SER A 256 55.22 14.54 -4.43
C SER A 256 54.32 13.93 -3.34
N ARG A 257 54.11 14.65 -2.23
CA ARG A 257 53.17 14.26 -1.17
C ARG A 257 51.72 14.44 -1.63
N LEU A 258 51.45 15.53 -2.35
CA LEU A 258 50.16 15.76 -3.00
C LEU A 258 49.84 14.67 -4.02
N LEU A 259 50.81 14.25 -4.84
CA LEU A 259 50.62 13.19 -5.83
C LEU A 259 50.27 11.83 -5.17
N GLY A 260 50.96 11.48 -4.07
CA GLY A 260 50.65 10.25 -3.32
C GLY A 260 49.25 10.27 -2.69
N LEU A 261 48.87 11.38 -2.05
CA LEU A 261 47.52 11.57 -1.52
C LEU A 261 46.46 11.52 -2.62
N LEU A 262 46.76 12.12 -3.78
CA LEU A 262 45.85 12.16 -4.93
C LEU A 262 45.59 10.76 -5.49
N ILE A 263 46.63 9.92 -5.61
CA ILE A 263 46.49 8.51 -6.03
C ILE A 263 45.64 7.72 -5.04
N VAL A 264 45.88 7.85 -3.73
CA VAL A 264 45.07 7.16 -2.70
C VAL A 264 43.62 7.63 -2.75
N SER A 265 43.37 8.95 -2.88
CA SER A 265 42.01 9.48 -3.00
C SER A 265 41.29 9.04 -4.27
N LEU A 266 41.98 8.94 -5.40
CA LEU A 266 41.41 8.43 -6.66
C LEU A 266 41.09 6.94 -6.57
N SER A 267 41.93 6.16 -5.88
CA SER A 267 41.69 4.73 -5.63
C SER A 267 40.44 4.53 -4.78
N LEU A 268 40.30 5.31 -3.70
CA LEU A 268 39.13 5.25 -2.81
C LEU A 268 37.85 5.73 -3.52
N ALA A 269 37.95 6.79 -4.32
CA ALA A 269 36.84 7.28 -5.13
C ALA A 269 36.38 6.25 -6.17
N LEU A 270 37.32 5.55 -6.82
CA LEU A 270 37.00 4.49 -7.78
C LEU A 270 36.25 3.34 -7.08
N ILE A 271 36.71 2.91 -5.89
CA ILE A 271 36.04 1.88 -5.09
C ILE A 271 34.63 2.31 -4.70
N ILE A 272 34.44 3.55 -4.24
CA ILE A 272 33.12 4.09 -3.89
C ILE A 272 32.19 4.12 -5.11
N VAL A 273 32.70 4.51 -6.28
CA VAL A 273 31.93 4.55 -7.53
C VAL A 273 31.54 3.14 -7.98
N THR A 274 32.47 2.19 -7.98
CA THR A 274 32.17 0.79 -8.37
C THR A 274 31.21 0.14 -7.39
N PHE A 275 31.36 0.40 -6.09
CA PHE A 275 30.46 -0.07 -5.03
C PHE A 275 29.02 0.44 -5.24
N ARG A 276 28.85 1.74 -5.53
CA ARG A 276 27.53 2.30 -5.84
C ARG A 276 26.96 1.73 -7.13
N GLN A 277 27.80 1.55 -8.14
CA GLN A 277 27.35 1.09 -9.45
C GLN A 277 26.88 -0.37 -9.42
N GLU A 278 27.52 -1.23 -8.63
CA GLU A 278 27.10 -2.63 -8.41
C GLU A 278 25.71 -2.70 -7.77
N LEU A 279 25.50 -1.98 -6.65
CA LEU A 279 24.18 -1.88 -5.98
C LEU A 279 23.08 -1.29 -6.89
N THR A 280 23.44 -0.40 -7.82
CA THR A 280 22.47 0.25 -8.72
C THR A 280 22.11 -0.65 -9.91
N ASN A 281 23.06 -1.41 -10.45
CA ASN A 281 22.83 -2.29 -11.59
C ASN A 281 21.97 -3.50 -11.21
N GLU A 282 22.18 -4.08 -10.03
CA GLU A 282 21.35 -5.17 -9.50
C GLU A 282 19.91 -4.74 -9.27
N ARG A 283 19.69 -3.50 -8.83
CA ARG A 283 18.34 -2.93 -8.73
C ARG A 283 17.64 -2.78 -10.06
N GLN A 284 18.36 -2.27 -11.05
CA GLN A 284 17.76 -1.99 -12.34
C GLN A 284 17.41 -3.30 -13.06
N SER A 285 18.26 -4.33 -12.98
CA SER A 285 17.97 -5.65 -13.54
C SER A 285 16.78 -6.30 -12.86
N GLU A 286 16.64 -6.14 -11.55
CA GLU A 286 15.57 -6.73 -10.76
C GLU A 286 14.22 -6.01 -10.92
N ALA A 287 14.21 -4.67 -10.98
CA ALA A 287 13.02 -3.89 -11.32
C ALA A 287 12.52 -4.19 -12.76
N ILE A 288 13.45 -4.40 -13.70
CA ILE A 288 13.14 -4.83 -15.06
C ILE A 288 12.60 -6.28 -15.08
N ARG A 289 13.16 -7.20 -14.28
CA ARG A 289 12.63 -8.57 -14.14
C ARG A 289 11.21 -8.56 -13.58
N GLN A 290 10.92 -7.81 -12.52
CA GLN A 290 9.57 -7.72 -11.94
C GLN A 290 8.56 -7.05 -12.87
N ALA A 291 8.93 -5.94 -13.52
CA ALA A 291 8.08 -5.30 -14.53
C ALA A 291 7.81 -6.23 -15.74
N SER A 292 8.78 -7.09 -16.11
CA SER A 292 8.61 -8.08 -17.17
C SER A 292 7.77 -9.30 -16.74
N GLN A 293 7.71 -9.59 -15.44
CA GLN A 293 6.99 -10.74 -14.89
C GLN A 293 5.49 -10.48 -14.66
N THR A 294 5.06 -9.22 -14.45
CA THR A 294 3.64 -8.87 -14.30
C THR A 294 3.04 -8.37 -15.61
N ASN A 295 2.76 -9.25 -16.57
CA ASN A 295 1.92 -8.93 -17.75
C ASN A 295 0.41 -8.82 -17.37
N GLU A 296 0.16 -8.37 -16.14
CA GLU A 296 -1.13 -8.35 -15.46
C GLU A 296 -2.01 -7.23 -16.02
N PHE A 297 -3.31 -7.52 -16.19
CA PHE A 297 -4.28 -6.58 -16.73
C PHE A 297 -4.97 -5.84 -15.59
N ILE A 298 -4.66 -4.55 -15.42
CA ILE A 298 -5.18 -3.71 -14.34
C ILE A 298 -5.81 -2.44 -14.94
N PRO A 299 -7.15 -2.37 -15.11
CA PRO A 299 -7.82 -1.17 -15.58
C PRO A 299 -7.84 -0.07 -14.53
N THR A 300 -7.84 1.19 -14.98
CA THR A 300 -8.06 2.38 -14.14
C THR A 300 -9.41 3.00 -14.48
N PHE A 301 -10.36 3.01 -13.55
CA PHE A 301 -11.67 3.62 -13.76
C PHE A 301 -11.68 5.09 -13.31
N ALA A 302 -12.11 5.99 -14.19
CA ALA A 302 -12.08 7.43 -13.95
C ALA A 302 -13.51 8.00 -13.85
N VAL A 303 -13.85 8.56 -12.68
CA VAL A 303 -15.23 8.96 -12.32
C VAL A 303 -15.33 10.47 -12.13
N HIS A 304 -16.05 11.15 -13.03
CA HIS A 304 -16.19 12.61 -12.99
C HIS A 304 -17.07 13.10 -11.82
N GLY A 305 -16.94 14.39 -11.49
CA GLY A 305 -17.75 15.06 -10.48
C GLY A 305 -19.12 15.51 -10.95
N LEU A 306 -19.82 16.27 -10.09
CA LEU A 306 -21.06 16.96 -10.42
C LEU A 306 -20.88 17.85 -11.66
N LEU A 307 -21.82 17.79 -12.61
CA LEU A 307 -21.76 18.47 -13.92
C LEU A 307 -20.55 18.09 -14.80
N GLY A 308 -19.81 17.04 -14.41
CA GLY A 308 -18.72 16.51 -15.20
C GLY A 308 -19.21 15.74 -16.43
N THR A 309 -18.30 15.51 -17.38
CA THR A 309 -18.52 14.65 -18.54
C THR A 309 -17.32 13.72 -18.74
N ASP A 310 -17.36 12.92 -19.80
CA ASP A 310 -16.23 12.15 -20.34
C ASP A 310 -14.91 12.95 -20.47
N ARG A 311 -14.97 14.28 -20.60
CA ARG A 311 -13.82 15.16 -20.76
C ARG A 311 -13.04 15.44 -19.48
N THR A 312 -13.62 15.15 -18.31
CA THR A 312 -13.01 15.45 -17.01
C THR A 312 -11.62 14.84 -16.89
N PHE A 313 -11.48 13.57 -17.27
CA PHE A 313 -10.21 12.84 -17.21
C PHE A 313 -9.53 12.64 -18.56
N LEU A 314 -10.04 13.25 -19.65
CA LEU A 314 -9.42 13.13 -20.97
C LEU A 314 -7.96 13.62 -20.96
N ARG A 315 -7.68 14.73 -20.28
CA ARG A 315 -6.31 15.25 -20.15
C ARG A 315 -5.40 14.32 -19.34
N PHE A 316 -5.95 13.63 -18.34
CA PHE A 316 -5.21 12.61 -17.59
C PHE A 316 -4.87 11.42 -18.50
N SER A 317 -5.84 10.87 -19.23
CA SER A 317 -5.58 9.79 -20.19
C SER A 317 -4.48 10.17 -21.20
N GLN A 318 -4.59 11.36 -21.80
CA GLN A 318 -3.59 11.87 -22.75
C GLN A 318 -2.19 12.02 -22.12
N ALA A 319 -2.10 12.47 -20.87
CA ALA A 319 -0.83 12.60 -20.18
C ALA A 319 -0.19 11.24 -19.91
N MET A 320 -0.98 10.23 -19.54
CA MET A 320 -0.50 8.87 -19.28
C MET A 320 -0.10 8.13 -20.57
N GLU A 321 -0.80 8.39 -21.67
CA GLU A 321 -0.41 7.91 -23.01
C GLU A 321 0.91 8.52 -23.46
N GLN A 322 1.08 9.83 -23.28
CA GLN A 322 2.31 10.52 -23.65
C GLN A 322 3.52 10.06 -22.83
N SER A 323 3.31 9.67 -21.56
CA SER A 323 4.37 9.11 -20.71
C SER A 323 4.58 7.60 -20.90
N GLY A 324 3.73 6.92 -21.67
CA GLY A 324 3.77 5.47 -21.87
C GLY A 324 3.34 4.65 -20.65
N GLN A 325 2.68 5.27 -19.67
CA GLN A 325 2.30 4.63 -18.40
C GLN A 325 0.97 3.86 -18.49
N ALA A 326 0.03 4.34 -19.29
CA ALA A 326 -1.29 3.76 -19.52
C ALA A 326 -1.87 4.25 -20.86
N THR A 327 -2.98 3.67 -21.33
CA THR A 327 -3.67 4.13 -22.57
C THR A 327 -5.10 4.60 -22.32
N ASP A 328 -5.64 5.50 -23.15
CA ASP A 328 -7.08 5.81 -23.15
C ASP A 328 -7.81 4.60 -23.73
N GLY A 329 -8.22 3.69 -22.85
CA GLY A 329 -8.61 2.35 -23.24
C GLY A 329 -10.09 2.18 -23.56
N ALA A 330 -10.96 2.99 -22.95
CA ALA A 330 -12.40 2.94 -23.17
C ALA A 330 -13.17 4.15 -22.62
N LEU A 331 -14.38 4.34 -23.13
CA LEU A 331 -15.42 5.20 -22.58
C LEU A 331 -16.66 4.38 -22.26
N CYS A 332 -17.13 4.42 -21.02
CA CYS A 332 -18.38 3.82 -20.59
C CYS A 332 -19.41 4.90 -20.25
N THR A 333 -20.51 4.94 -21.01
CA THR A 333 -21.61 5.89 -20.80
C THR A 333 -22.78 5.20 -20.12
N VAL A 334 -23.22 5.75 -18.99
CA VAL A 334 -24.36 5.25 -18.21
C VAL A 334 -25.54 6.19 -18.34
N THR A 335 -26.64 5.65 -18.85
CA THR A 335 -27.90 6.39 -19.01
C THR A 335 -28.57 6.67 -17.67
N VAL A 336 -29.55 7.59 -17.68
CA VAL A 336 -30.36 7.91 -16.47
C VAL A 336 -31.10 6.71 -15.86
N LYS A 337 -31.31 5.63 -16.64
CA LYS A 337 -31.94 4.38 -16.19
C LYS A 337 -30.92 3.34 -15.70
N GLY A 338 -29.63 3.66 -15.69
CA GLY A 338 -28.55 2.74 -15.35
C GLY A 338 -28.17 1.75 -16.46
N LYS A 339 -28.72 1.89 -17.67
CA LYS A 339 -28.21 1.12 -18.82
C LYS A 339 -26.83 1.67 -19.17
N THR A 340 -25.85 0.78 -19.28
CA THR A 340 -24.46 1.15 -19.59
C THR A 340 -24.06 0.59 -20.95
N ASP A 341 -23.28 1.38 -21.69
CA ASP A 341 -22.59 0.98 -22.92
C ASP A 341 -21.11 1.36 -22.81
N CYS A 342 -20.22 0.52 -23.30
CA CYS A 342 -18.78 0.75 -23.21
C CYS A 342 -18.12 0.60 -24.58
N GLU A 343 -17.55 1.69 -25.09
CA GLU A 343 -16.74 1.69 -26.30
C GLU A 343 -15.28 1.44 -25.93
N ILE A 344 -14.68 0.39 -26.52
CA ILE A 344 -13.29 0.01 -26.25
C ILE A 344 -12.40 0.55 -27.38
N TYR A 345 -11.42 1.39 -27.03
CA TYR A 345 -10.50 2.02 -27.99
C TYR A 345 -9.26 1.17 -28.27
N ASP A 346 -8.73 0.47 -27.26
CA ASP A 346 -7.48 -0.28 -27.40
C ASP A 346 -7.53 -1.64 -26.70
N PHE A 347 -7.69 -2.72 -27.50
CA PHE A 347 -7.73 -4.12 -27.04
C PHE A 347 -6.36 -4.69 -26.61
N SER A 348 -5.26 -4.03 -26.95
CA SER A 348 -3.91 -4.52 -26.68
C SER A 348 -3.38 -4.11 -25.31
N SER A 349 -3.85 -2.98 -24.76
CA SER A 349 -3.36 -2.45 -23.49
C SER A 349 -3.62 -3.37 -22.29
N THR A 350 -2.58 -3.48 -21.44
CA THR A 350 -2.61 -4.11 -20.12
C THR A 350 -2.98 -3.13 -19.01
N ARG A 351 -2.93 -1.81 -19.28
CA ARG A 351 -3.24 -0.72 -18.35
C ARG A 351 -4.18 0.31 -19.00
N PRO A 352 -5.43 -0.08 -19.32
CA PRO A 352 -6.39 0.84 -19.91
C PRO A 352 -6.97 1.79 -18.86
N ILE A 353 -7.08 3.05 -19.20
CA ILE A 353 -7.92 4.02 -18.50
C ILE A 353 -9.32 3.94 -19.10
N VAL A 354 -10.31 3.71 -18.25
CA VAL A 354 -11.72 3.60 -18.59
C VAL A 354 -12.44 4.82 -18.02
N ARG A 355 -12.78 5.76 -18.90
CA ARG A 355 -13.52 6.96 -18.52
C ARG A 355 -14.99 6.61 -18.36
N ILE A 356 -15.61 7.05 -17.26
CA ILE A 356 -17.03 6.81 -16.98
C ILE A 356 -17.77 8.13 -17.12
N GLU A 357 -18.83 8.12 -17.91
CA GLU A 357 -19.74 9.23 -18.12
C GLU A 357 -21.13 8.88 -17.60
N PHE A 358 -21.66 9.70 -16.70
CA PHE A 358 -23.05 9.63 -16.26
C PHE A 358 -23.87 10.65 -17.06
N GLU A 359 -24.89 10.18 -17.80
CA GLU A 359 -25.82 11.05 -18.54
C GLU A 359 -26.52 12.04 -17.59
N ASP A 360 -26.80 11.61 -16.35
CA ASP A 360 -27.24 12.46 -15.25
C ASP A 360 -26.11 12.63 -14.22
N ALA A 361 -25.21 13.58 -14.50
CA ALA A 361 -24.11 13.93 -13.60
C ALA A 361 -24.56 14.54 -12.26
N GLU A 362 -25.87 14.82 -12.08
CA GLU A 362 -26.44 15.35 -10.85
C GLU A 362 -27.24 14.31 -10.04
N ALA A 363 -27.19 13.04 -10.45
CA ALA A 363 -27.83 11.94 -9.75
C ALA A 363 -27.29 11.75 -8.32
N SER A 364 -28.08 11.09 -7.47
CA SER A 364 -27.74 10.83 -6.08
C SER A 364 -26.45 10.03 -5.94
N LEU A 365 -25.79 10.15 -4.80
CA LEU A 365 -24.57 9.39 -4.48
C LEU A 365 -24.80 7.87 -4.66
N ASN A 366 -25.97 7.40 -4.22
CA ASN A 366 -26.36 6.00 -4.36
C ASN A 366 -26.53 5.57 -5.83
N ASN A 367 -27.11 6.43 -6.68
CA ASN A 367 -27.26 6.12 -8.11
C ASN A 367 -25.89 6.10 -8.80
N GLN A 368 -25.04 7.10 -8.57
CA GLN A 368 -23.69 7.14 -9.14
C GLN A 368 -22.85 5.94 -8.70
N THR A 369 -22.98 5.48 -7.45
CA THR A 369 -22.33 4.26 -6.95
C THR A 369 -22.79 3.01 -7.70
N LYS A 370 -24.11 2.87 -7.93
CA LYS A 370 -24.67 1.74 -8.69
C LYS A 370 -24.26 1.78 -10.16
N TRP A 371 -24.21 2.98 -10.74
CA TRP A 371 -23.81 3.19 -12.13
C TRP A 371 -22.33 2.92 -12.35
N LEU A 372 -21.46 3.30 -11.41
CA LEU A 372 -20.06 2.91 -11.41
C LEU A 372 -19.91 1.38 -11.42
N ASN A 373 -20.62 0.67 -10.54
CA ASN A 373 -20.61 -0.80 -10.55
C ASN A 373 -21.10 -1.37 -11.90
N ALA A 374 -22.20 -0.84 -12.43
CA ALA A 374 -22.72 -1.28 -13.72
C ALA A 374 -21.73 -1.04 -14.88
N ALA A 375 -20.99 0.07 -14.85
CA ALA A 375 -19.95 0.38 -15.83
C ALA A 375 -18.76 -0.59 -15.74
N ILE A 376 -18.29 -0.91 -14.54
CA ILE A 376 -17.21 -1.88 -14.32
C ILE A 376 -17.60 -3.27 -14.85
N GLU A 377 -18.81 -3.74 -14.50
CA GLU A 377 -19.34 -5.03 -14.97
C GLU A 377 -19.52 -5.07 -16.50
N THR A 378 -20.07 -3.99 -17.07
CA THR A 378 -20.27 -3.88 -18.52
C THR A 378 -18.92 -3.85 -19.24
N TYR A 379 -17.95 -3.11 -18.72
CA TYR A 379 -16.60 -3.06 -19.26
C TYR A 379 -15.95 -4.46 -19.25
N LYS A 380 -15.97 -5.17 -18.12
CA LYS A 380 -15.42 -6.53 -18.01
C LYS A 380 -16.02 -7.47 -19.04
N LYS A 381 -17.35 -7.42 -19.21
CA LYS A 381 -18.07 -8.22 -20.20
C LYS A 381 -17.68 -7.86 -21.64
N THR A 382 -17.71 -6.57 -21.99
CA THR A 382 -17.40 -6.09 -23.34
C THR A 382 -15.95 -6.32 -23.72
N ARG A 383 -15.03 -6.15 -22.77
CA ARG A 383 -13.60 -6.38 -22.95
C ARG A 383 -13.26 -7.85 -23.15
N ASN A 384 -14.11 -8.77 -22.68
CA ASN A 384 -13.89 -10.20 -22.69
C ASN A 384 -12.51 -10.60 -22.11
N ARG A 385 -12.11 -9.93 -21.03
CA ARG A 385 -10.87 -10.20 -20.29
C ARG A 385 -11.15 -10.11 -18.80
N SER A 386 -10.70 -11.10 -18.05
CA SER A 386 -10.84 -11.10 -16.59
C SER A 386 -9.85 -10.11 -15.97
N PHE A 387 -10.33 -9.41 -14.95
CA PHE A 387 -9.52 -8.74 -13.95
C PHE A 387 -10.24 -8.86 -12.62
N ASP A 388 -9.44 -8.96 -11.57
CA ASP A 388 -9.88 -8.93 -10.19
C ASP A 388 -9.33 -7.68 -9.47
N ARG A 389 -8.32 -7.03 -10.04
CA ARG A 389 -7.65 -5.83 -9.51
C ARG A 389 -7.89 -4.64 -10.42
N MET A 390 -8.03 -3.46 -9.83
CA MET A 390 -8.21 -2.21 -10.56
C MET A 390 -7.72 -1.00 -9.76
N TYR A 391 -7.53 0.10 -10.46
CA TYR A 391 -7.35 1.42 -9.87
C TYR A 391 -8.60 2.26 -10.09
N ILE A 392 -8.85 3.22 -9.21
CA ILE A 392 -9.94 4.18 -9.38
C ILE A 392 -9.40 5.58 -9.18
N ILE A 393 -9.83 6.51 -10.03
CA ILE A 393 -9.64 7.94 -9.81
C ILE A 393 -10.99 8.65 -9.82
N GLY A 394 -11.17 9.61 -8.93
CA GLY A 394 -12.43 10.32 -8.78
C GLY A 394 -12.25 11.79 -8.48
N HIS A 395 -13.01 12.64 -9.17
CA HIS A 395 -13.01 14.08 -8.92
C HIS A 395 -14.31 14.48 -8.20
N SER A 396 -14.21 15.32 -7.17
CA SER A 396 -15.37 15.88 -6.48
C SER A 396 -16.37 14.78 -6.05
N MET A 397 -17.64 14.90 -6.42
CA MET A 397 -18.66 13.88 -6.17
C MET A 397 -18.29 12.48 -6.71
N GLY A 398 -17.58 12.40 -7.83
CA GLY A 398 -17.14 11.13 -8.41
C GLY A 398 -16.18 10.38 -7.50
N GLY A 399 -15.34 11.09 -6.74
CA GLY A 399 -14.50 10.48 -5.70
C GLY A 399 -15.32 10.00 -4.51
N VAL A 400 -16.35 10.73 -4.08
CA VAL A 400 -17.27 10.25 -3.02
C VAL A 400 -18.05 9.01 -3.49
N ALA A 401 -18.52 8.99 -4.74
CA ALA A 401 -19.19 7.83 -5.33
C ALA A 401 -18.25 6.62 -5.47
N ALA A 402 -17.00 6.84 -5.88
CA ALA A 402 -15.96 5.81 -5.93
C ALA A 402 -15.61 5.26 -4.53
N ALA A 403 -15.44 6.12 -3.54
CA ALA A 403 -15.22 5.71 -2.15
C ALA A 403 -16.42 4.90 -1.62
N ASN A 404 -17.64 5.36 -1.88
CA ASN A 404 -18.84 4.60 -1.52
C ASN A 404 -18.91 3.26 -2.27
N TYR A 405 -18.48 3.20 -3.53
CA TYR A 405 -18.36 1.93 -4.26
C TYR A 405 -17.37 0.99 -3.57
N ILE A 406 -16.16 1.45 -3.25
CA ILE A 406 -15.11 0.69 -2.54
C ILE A 406 -15.66 0.08 -1.24
N LEU A 407 -16.42 0.85 -0.46
CA LEU A 407 -16.99 0.41 0.82
C LEU A 407 -18.12 -0.63 0.68
N ASN A 408 -18.78 -0.71 -0.48
CA ASN A 408 -19.97 -1.56 -0.66
C ASN A 408 -19.74 -2.74 -1.63
N GLN A 409 -18.60 -2.80 -2.32
CA GLN A 409 -18.28 -3.85 -3.28
C GLN A 409 -17.34 -4.90 -2.66
N GLU A 410 -17.50 -6.16 -3.05
CA GLU A 410 -16.73 -7.30 -2.51
C GLU A 410 -16.05 -8.12 -3.63
N THR A 411 -16.36 -7.83 -4.89
CA THR A 411 -15.97 -8.63 -6.05
C THR A 411 -14.57 -8.28 -6.55
N TYR A 412 -14.20 -7.01 -6.51
CA TYR A 412 -12.96 -6.51 -7.05
C TYR A 412 -12.06 -5.99 -5.95
N ILE A 413 -10.75 -6.05 -6.18
CA ILE A 413 -9.75 -5.46 -5.32
C ILE A 413 -9.40 -4.10 -5.93
N VAL A 414 -9.68 -3.03 -5.19
CA VAL A 414 -9.18 -1.69 -5.53
C VAL A 414 -7.83 -1.54 -4.86
N ASP A 415 -6.77 -1.50 -5.64
CA ASP A 415 -5.41 -1.40 -5.10
C ASP A 415 -5.03 0.05 -4.80
N LYS A 416 -5.36 0.94 -5.74
CA LYS A 416 -5.00 2.35 -5.70
C LYS A 416 -6.20 3.22 -5.99
N PHE A 417 -6.40 4.23 -5.15
CA PHE A 417 -7.49 5.18 -5.24
C PHE A 417 -6.97 6.60 -5.19
N VAL A 418 -7.26 7.40 -6.22
CA VAL A 418 -6.85 8.82 -6.27
C VAL A 418 -8.06 9.72 -6.26
N THR A 419 -8.05 10.72 -5.37
CA THR A 419 -9.15 11.66 -5.24
C THR A 419 -8.71 13.08 -5.49
N PHE A 420 -9.50 13.79 -6.30
CA PHE A 420 -9.28 15.19 -6.61
C PHE A 420 -10.35 16.03 -5.95
N ASP A 421 -10.01 16.66 -4.83
CA ASP A 421 -10.85 17.59 -4.07
C ASP A 421 -12.26 17.02 -3.81
N SER A 422 -12.33 15.79 -3.31
CA SER A 422 -13.57 15.02 -3.12
C SER A 422 -14.16 15.31 -1.74
N PRO A 423 -15.37 15.89 -1.60
CA PRO A 423 -15.88 16.36 -0.31
C PRO A 423 -16.43 15.22 0.57
N PHE A 424 -15.55 14.39 1.13
CA PHE A 424 -15.93 13.28 2.02
C PHE A 424 -16.58 13.77 3.32
N GLY A 425 -16.14 14.93 3.83
CA GLY A 425 -16.78 15.65 4.94
C GLY A 425 -18.03 16.44 4.55
N GLY A 426 -18.41 16.42 3.27
CA GLY A 426 -19.46 17.27 2.71
C GLY A 426 -18.93 18.65 2.35
N THR A 427 -19.76 19.45 1.69
CA THR A 427 -19.32 20.77 1.19
C THR A 427 -20.34 21.85 1.49
N ARG A 428 -19.82 23.05 1.75
CA ARG A 428 -20.62 24.27 1.81
C ARG A 428 -21.22 24.65 0.46
N LEU A 429 -20.80 24.01 -0.63
CA LEU A 429 -21.46 24.05 -1.93
C LEU A 429 -22.91 23.52 -1.87
N ALA A 430 -23.23 22.63 -0.92
CA ALA A 430 -24.63 22.23 -0.67
C ALA A 430 -25.47 23.38 -0.09
N ASN A 431 -24.86 24.22 0.75
CA ASN A 431 -25.49 25.45 1.27
C ASN A 431 -25.43 26.61 0.26
N PHE A 432 -24.40 26.66 -0.60
CA PHE A 432 -24.26 27.64 -1.68
C PHE A 432 -25.14 27.32 -2.89
N GLY A 433 -25.46 26.04 -3.13
CA GLY A 433 -26.47 25.60 -4.09
C GLY A 433 -27.77 26.35 -3.86
N LEU A 434 -28.21 26.50 -2.60
CA LEU A 434 -29.38 27.31 -2.24
C LEU A 434 -29.28 28.81 -2.58
N SER A 435 -28.06 29.36 -2.75
CA SER A 435 -27.81 30.75 -3.18
C SER A 435 -27.42 30.91 -4.66
N ALA A 436 -27.06 29.83 -5.36
CA ALA A 436 -26.55 29.80 -6.73
C ALA A 436 -27.61 29.46 -7.79
N SER A 437 -28.90 29.35 -7.40
CA SER A 437 -30.03 29.18 -8.33
C SER A 437 -30.05 30.21 -9.47
N ASN A 438 -29.46 31.39 -9.24
CA ASN A 438 -29.36 32.47 -10.23
C ASN A 438 -28.36 32.20 -11.37
N PHE A 439 -27.58 31.13 -11.32
CA PHE A 439 -26.62 30.73 -12.37
C PHE A 439 -27.04 29.45 -13.14
N GLY A 440 -28.28 28.99 -12.99
CA GLY A 440 -28.81 27.83 -13.73
C GLY A 440 -28.44 26.45 -13.18
N ILE A 441 -27.83 26.39 -11.99
CA ILE A 441 -27.57 25.13 -11.28
C ILE A 441 -28.88 24.66 -10.64
N ASN A 442 -29.29 23.42 -10.89
CA ASN A 442 -30.48 22.85 -10.27
C ASN A 442 -30.20 22.57 -8.78
N THR A 443 -30.61 23.50 -7.93
CA THR A 443 -30.39 23.46 -6.48
C THR A 443 -31.18 22.36 -5.77
N GLY A 444 -32.10 21.71 -6.48
CA GLY A 444 -32.82 20.51 -6.05
C GLY A 444 -32.18 19.20 -6.52
N SER A 445 -30.98 19.24 -7.13
CA SER A 445 -30.36 18.02 -7.63
C SER A 445 -30.02 17.06 -6.47
N PRO A 446 -30.27 15.76 -6.64
CA PRO A 446 -29.98 14.78 -5.60
C PRO A 446 -28.51 14.79 -5.17
N ALA A 447 -27.59 15.03 -6.10
CA ALA A 447 -26.16 15.18 -5.83
C ALA A 447 -25.82 16.27 -4.81
N ILE A 448 -26.32 17.49 -5.02
CA ILE A 448 -26.05 18.63 -4.15
C ILE A 448 -26.64 18.39 -2.76
N ARG A 449 -27.85 17.82 -2.68
CA ARG A 449 -28.48 17.45 -1.41
C ARG A 449 -27.64 16.42 -0.67
N ASP A 450 -27.19 15.36 -1.37
CA ASP A 450 -26.40 14.30 -0.78
C ASP A 450 -25.03 14.80 -0.30
N LEU A 451 -24.42 15.82 -0.93
CA LEU A 451 -23.14 16.37 -0.48
C LEU A 451 -23.23 17.35 0.70
N SER A 452 -24.42 17.60 1.23
CA SER A 452 -24.57 18.38 2.47
C SER A 452 -24.00 17.60 3.67
N PRO A 453 -23.22 18.24 4.56
CA PRO A 453 -22.69 17.60 5.78
C PRO A 453 -23.75 16.88 6.62
N ASN A 454 -25.00 17.36 6.59
CA ASN A 454 -26.10 16.82 7.36
C ASN A 454 -27.09 15.97 6.54
N SER A 455 -26.71 15.57 5.33
CA SER A 455 -27.59 14.75 4.49
C SER A 455 -27.59 13.29 4.94
N ASP A 456 -28.73 12.61 4.79
CA ASP A 456 -28.82 11.17 5.03
C ASP A 456 -27.84 10.39 4.14
N GLY A 457 -27.63 10.85 2.89
CA GLY A 457 -26.75 10.20 1.92
C GLY A 457 -25.28 10.25 2.35
N LEU A 458 -24.79 11.40 2.78
CA LEU A 458 -23.42 11.57 3.25
C LEU A 458 -23.19 10.91 4.59
N GLN A 459 -24.12 11.05 5.54
CA GLN A 459 -23.98 10.38 6.85
C GLN A 459 -24.00 8.86 6.71
N ALA A 460 -24.81 8.31 5.80
CA ALA A 460 -24.80 6.87 5.49
C ALA A 460 -23.50 6.41 4.80
N PHE A 461 -22.81 7.29 4.08
CA PHE A 461 -21.48 7.05 3.54
C PHE A 461 -20.40 7.14 4.65
N GLN A 462 -20.39 8.23 5.42
CA GLN A 462 -19.41 8.49 6.49
C GLN A 462 -19.46 7.43 7.59
N SER A 463 -20.65 6.97 7.98
CA SER A 463 -20.80 5.87 8.95
C SER A 463 -20.18 4.54 8.50
N LYS A 464 -19.81 4.41 7.21
CA LYS A 464 -19.10 3.24 6.68
C LYS A 464 -17.59 3.48 6.53
N LEU A 465 -17.08 4.70 6.69
CA LEU A 465 -15.65 5.01 6.52
C LEU A 465 -14.77 4.24 7.51
N GLU A 466 -15.29 3.94 8.70
CA GLU A 466 -14.64 3.03 9.67
C GLU A 466 -14.36 1.63 9.11
N THR A 467 -15.13 1.22 8.09
CA THR A 467 -14.96 -0.07 7.42
C THR A 467 -14.07 0.00 6.18
N TRP A 468 -13.37 1.13 5.97
CA TRP A 468 -12.48 1.34 4.84
C TRP A 468 -11.46 0.20 4.71
N PRO A 469 -11.29 -0.41 3.52
CA PRO A 469 -10.31 -1.46 3.34
C PRO A 469 -8.90 -0.90 3.47
N ARG A 470 -8.16 -1.34 4.50
CA ARG A 470 -6.77 -0.92 4.77
C ARG A 470 -5.84 -1.19 3.58
N SER A 471 -6.20 -2.18 2.76
CA SER A 471 -5.48 -2.62 1.56
C SER A 471 -5.45 -1.61 0.41
N VAL A 472 -6.35 -0.63 0.41
CA VAL A 472 -6.45 0.39 -0.63
C VAL A 472 -5.42 1.48 -0.33
N GLN A 473 -4.45 1.66 -1.22
CA GLN A 473 -3.54 2.80 -1.18
C GLN A 473 -4.27 4.03 -1.70
N VAL A 474 -4.22 5.14 -0.96
CA VAL A 474 -4.96 6.36 -1.31
C VAL A 474 -3.98 7.50 -1.57
N LEU A 475 -4.22 8.27 -2.64
CA LEU A 475 -3.64 9.58 -2.84
C LEU A 475 -4.78 10.61 -2.91
N SER A 476 -4.88 11.48 -1.91
CA SER A 476 -5.94 12.48 -1.81
C SER A 476 -5.40 13.89 -1.98
N PHE A 477 -5.84 14.56 -3.05
CA PHE A 477 -5.57 15.97 -3.27
C PHE A 477 -6.72 16.83 -2.73
N SER A 478 -6.38 17.93 -2.09
CA SER A 478 -7.31 19.03 -1.78
C SER A 478 -6.90 20.32 -2.49
N GLY A 479 -7.86 21.05 -3.03
CA GLY A 479 -7.65 22.35 -3.66
C GLY A 479 -7.75 23.51 -2.67
N ARG A 480 -6.79 24.43 -2.69
CA ARG A 480 -6.82 25.69 -1.93
C ARG A 480 -6.59 26.96 -2.77
N GLY A 481 -6.71 26.86 -4.09
CA GLY A 481 -6.49 27.96 -5.04
C GLY A 481 -7.75 28.51 -5.68
N GLY A 482 -7.64 29.69 -6.30
CA GLY A 482 -8.70 30.33 -7.09
C GLY A 482 -9.72 31.15 -6.26
N GLU A 483 -10.73 31.69 -6.94
CA GLU A 483 -11.76 32.56 -6.33
C GLU A 483 -12.81 31.78 -5.52
N PHE A 484 -12.86 30.44 -5.67
CA PHE A 484 -13.90 29.59 -5.11
C PHE A 484 -13.30 28.45 -4.25
N ASN A 485 -13.11 28.72 -2.96
CA ASN A 485 -12.79 27.70 -1.96
C ASN A 485 -14.07 26.97 -1.50
N LEU A 486 -14.53 26.04 -2.34
CA LEU A 486 -15.84 25.39 -2.19
C LEU A 486 -15.82 24.23 -1.21
N ILE A 487 -14.68 23.58 -1.07
CA ILE A 487 -14.48 22.40 -0.23
C ILE A 487 -13.37 22.73 0.76
N GLU A 488 -13.63 22.46 2.03
CA GLU A 488 -12.61 22.61 3.06
C GLU A 488 -11.64 21.43 3.00
N PRO A 489 -10.32 21.61 3.14
CA PRO A 489 -9.40 20.48 3.05
C PRO A 489 -9.66 19.37 4.05
N ALA A 490 -10.12 19.70 5.27
CA ALA A 490 -10.55 18.68 6.24
C ALA A 490 -11.67 17.79 5.69
N SER A 491 -12.57 18.34 4.86
CA SER A 491 -13.58 17.55 4.16
C SER A 491 -12.99 16.71 3.03
N SER A 492 -12.01 17.24 2.28
CA SER A 492 -11.40 16.52 1.18
C SER A 492 -10.41 15.43 1.61
N LEU A 493 -9.76 15.62 2.74
CA LEU A 493 -8.69 14.77 3.25
C LEU A 493 -9.18 13.81 4.34
N LEU A 494 -10.48 13.84 4.68
CA LEU A 494 -11.11 13.05 5.75
C LEU A 494 -10.72 11.55 5.78
N LEU A 495 -10.38 10.94 4.64
CA LEU A 495 -9.91 9.54 4.60
C LEU A 495 -8.64 9.31 5.45
N GLU A 496 -7.85 10.34 5.73
CA GLU A 496 -6.67 10.27 6.61
C GLU A 496 -7.00 9.83 8.04
N GLU A 497 -8.22 10.07 8.48
CA GLU A 497 -8.70 9.62 9.80
C GLU A 497 -8.99 8.11 9.84
N TYR A 498 -9.19 7.46 8.69
CA TYR A 498 -9.70 6.09 8.59
C TYR A 498 -8.70 5.07 8.02
N THR A 499 -7.63 5.53 7.37
CA THR A 499 -6.56 4.66 6.87
C THR A 499 -5.20 5.33 7.02
N ASN A 500 -4.20 4.54 7.41
CA ASN A 500 -2.80 4.93 7.39
C ASN A 500 -2.15 4.74 6.01
N ASN A 501 -2.83 4.05 5.09
CA ASN A 501 -2.38 3.80 3.73
C ASN A 501 -2.83 4.93 2.78
N ILE A 502 -2.45 6.16 3.13
CA ILE A 502 -2.86 7.37 2.43
C ILE A 502 -1.72 8.40 2.37
N GLN A 503 -1.59 9.02 1.21
CA GLN A 503 -0.82 10.24 0.99
C GLN A 503 -1.81 11.38 0.75
N THR A 504 -1.62 12.50 1.44
CA THR A 504 -2.48 13.68 1.31
C THR A 504 -1.67 14.86 0.79
N GLU A 505 -2.19 15.58 -0.19
CA GLU A 505 -1.56 16.80 -0.69
C GLU A 505 -2.58 17.94 -0.78
N THR A 506 -2.18 19.15 -0.39
CA THR A 506 -2.96 20.37 -0.61
C THR A 506 -2.29 21.22 -1.68
N VAL A 507 -2.97 21.42 -2.80
CA VAL A 507 -2.43 22.10 -3.98
C VAL A 507 -3.01 23.50 -4.16
N PRO A 508 -2.25 24.46 -4.75
CA PRO A 508 -2.69 25.86 -4.90
C PRO A 508 -3.64 26.05 -6.10
N TYR A 509 -4.50 25.08 -6.36
CA TYR A 509 -5.42 25.05 -7.49
C TYR A 509 -6.87 25.01 -7.03
N ASP A 510 -7.76 25.52 -7.88
CA ASP A 510 -9.19 25.50 -7.62
C ASP A 510 -9.80 24.10 -7.85
N HIS A 511 -10.96 23.91 -7.24
CA HIS A 511 -11.76 22.69 -7.32
C HIS A 511 -11.98 22.16 -8.74
N PHE A 512 -12.13 23.05 -9.73
CA PHE A 512 -12.49 22.67 -11.08
C PHE A 512 -11.28 22.36 -11.96
N SER A 513 -10.09 22.82 -11.58
CA SER A 513 -8.91 22.74 -12.44
C SER A 513 -7.80 21.82 -11.94
N LEU A 514 -7.78 21.43 -10.65
CA LEU A 514 -6.68 20.62 -10.09
C LEU A 514 -6.42 19.33 -10.87
N HIS A 515 -7.47 18.62 -11.31
CA HIS A 515 -7.38 17.36 -12.04
C HIS A 515 -6.83 17.50 -13.47
N ARG A 516 -6.37 18.70 -13.86
CA ARG A 516 -5.78 19.02 -15.17
C ARG A 516 -4.37 19.61 -15.07
N LYS A 517 -3.85 19.78 -13.85
CA LYS A 517 -2.56 20.43 -13.60
C LYS A 517 -1.42 19.45 -13.78
N SER A 518 -0.36 19.88 -14.44
CA SER A 518 0.69 18.97 -14.90
C SER A 518 1.44 18.26 -13.78
N ASP A 519 1.64 18.94 -12.66
CA ASP A 519 2.21 18.39 -11.43
C ASP A 519 1.28 17.34 -10.81
N VAL A 520 0.00 17.67 -10.61
CA VAL A 520 -1.02 16.75 -10.09
C VAL A 520 -1.16 15.50 -10.98
N LEU A 521 -1.20 15.69 -12.31
CA LEU A 521 -1.27 14.59 -13.28
C LEU A 521 -0.02 13.70 -13.23
N LYS A 522 1.16 14.30 -13.12
CA LYS A 522 2.42 13.57 -13.01
C LYS A 522 2.46 12.75 -11.73
N GLU A 523 2.12 13.34 -10.60
CA GLU A 523 2.09 12.66 -9.31
C GLU A 523 1.06 11.53 -9.27
N THR A 524 -0.13 11.78 -9.81
CA THR A 524 -1.15 10.72 -10.01
C THR A 524 -0.60 9.57 -10.85
N GLY A 525 0.06 9.87 -11.98
CA GLY A 525 0.65 8.85 -12.85
C GLY A 525 1.75 8.03 -12.18
N LYS A 526 2.60 8.70 -11.40
CA LYS A 526 3.62 8.04 -10.57
C LYS A 526 2.97 7.11 -9.55
N PHE A 527 2.04 7.66 -8.76
CA PHE A 527 1.34 6.91 -7.73
C PHE A 527 0.64 5.69 -8.31
N LEU A 528 -0.03 5.81 -9.46
CA LEU A 528 -0.76 4.68 -10.07
C LEU A 528 0.15 3.67 -10.76
N TYR A 529 1.09 4.13 -11.58
CA TYR A 529 1.74 3.29 -12.58
C TYR A 529 3.24 3.09 -12.40
N GLU A 530 3.94 4.02 -11.74
CA GLU A 530 5.32 3.76 -11.36
C GLU A 530 5.31 2.77 -10.19
N TYR A 531 6.21 1.79 -10.26
CA TYR A 531 6.38 0.82 -9.19
C TYR A 531 6.97 1.55 -7.99
N THR A 532 6.08 1.97 -7.11
CA THR A 532 6.39 2.55 -5.81
C THR A 532 5.75 1.60 -4.81
N ASN A 533 6.52 0.81 -4.04
CA ASN A 533 6.01 0.32 -2.76
C ASN A 533 6.26 1.39 -1.70
N GLU A 534 5.99 2.66 -2.01
CA GLU A 534 6.00 3.74 -1.01
C GLU A 534 4.84 3.49 -0.03
N PHE A 535 5.07 2.58 0.90
CA PHE A 535 4.45 2.63 2.20
C PHE A 535 5.10 3.79 2.94
N ASN A 536 4.32 4.83 3.22
CA ASN A 536 4.72 5.86 4.16
C ASN A 536 4.58 5.26 5.57
N PRO A 537 5.68 4.96 6.30
CA PRO A 537 5.59 4.88 7.74
C PRO A 537 5.36 6.32 8.22
N ILE A 538 4.10 6.71 8.44
CA ILE A 538 3.84 7.89 9.25
C ILE A 538 4.26 7.51 10.66
N GLU A 539 5.43 8.03 11.06
CA GLU A 539 5.95 8.02 12.42
C GLU A 539 4.82 8.44 13.37
N THR A 540 4.38 7.53 14.23
CA THR A 540 3.59 7.89 15.40
C THR A 540 4.58 8.36 16.46
N ASN A 541 4.50 9.65 16.81
CA ASN A 541 5.09 10.16 18.06
C ASN A 541 4.26 9.68 19.25
#